data_AF-A0A8J2Q8H4-F1
#
_entry.id   AF-A0A8J2Q8H4-F1
#
_cell.length_a   1.000
_cell.length_b   1.000
_cell.length_c   1.000
_cell.angle_alpha   90.00
_cell.angle_beta   90.00
_cell.angle_gamma   90.00
#
_symmetry.space_group_name_H-M   'P 1'
#
loop_
_entity.id
_entity.type
_entity.pdbx_description
1 polymer ?
#
loop_
_entity_poly.entity_id
_entity_poly.type
_entity_poly.pdbx_seq_one_letter_code
_entity_poly.pdbx_strand_id
1 'polypeptide(L)'
;MHRNIRRRVSTSRMRYVHDYWMPFGNEVRWDSVNVCSRITDFFYCKRRYVSDQAWNVEAMQIGGTINMETALGMFRVLPRELLHSLFDRISVKQLLSITLTSSIFNSEVQRYLLLENARRKFLAETTAYMEENIIDFDPFYSWGMLLKASTIVMDSRKRCSFLASFFSKNEMITNWPGWGRCFMAFCEKWDFHECETLMHAILHFTDLNQLLYEILPEEVGKYPSLEMEIRLRLRGLFMSHSTKDERDYGFWISAILRTQETTELQGKLFMIMFGPVKITESRREIIDWEVLCDGSVNLQHIYMRLLGPIALSFHHLENTSSLECYAWTDDQIFTLLEQISSVPNAWALHTSAALLALHPRIMHIALLKRLSEGRTNEAAYLFHAIKAVLHRWGIFVSGAISDAMLKTFRALPTIHRRLFLGSLLRAESYQLSGLLLSTPFNAESFHAELSSARSISTLMALLAKNV
;
A
#
# COMPACT_ATOMS: atom_id res chain seq x y z
N MET A 1 20.97 57.52 -20.03
CA MET A 1 20.68 56.17 -20.56
C MET A 1 21.64 55.17 -19.93
N HIS A 2 21.18 54.31 -19.01
CA HIS A 2 21.70 52.97 -18.70
C HIS A 2 20.93 52.45 -17.48
N ARG A 3 19.93 51.59 -17.71
CA ARG A 3 19.13 50.94 -16.67
C ARG A 3 19.57 49.48 -16.57
N ASN A 4 20.11 49.12 -15.41
CA ASN A 4 20.45 47.77 -15.00
C ASN A 4 19.21 46.86 -14.99
N ILE A 5 19.25 45.79 -15.77
CA ILE A 5 18.29 44.67 -15.71
C ILE A 5 18.86 43.63 -14.74
N ARG A 6 18.37 43.63 -13.50
CA ARG A 6 18.52 42.48 -12.59
C ARG A 6 17.53 41.40 -13.03
N ARG A 7 18.03 40.31 -13.62
CA ARG A 7 17.29 39.05 -13.77
C ARG A 7 16.96 38.51 -12.37
N ARG A 8 15.68 38.54 -11.99
CA ARG A 8 15.16 37.71 -10.89
C ARG A 8 15.02 36.29 -11.42
N VAL A 9 15.86 35.39 -10.93
CA VAL A 9 15.61 33.94 -11.00
C VAL A 9 14.48 33.66 -10.00
N SER A 10 13.28 33.39 -10.52
CA SER A 10 12.16 32.92 -9.71
C SER A 10 12.37 31.44 -9.42
N THR A 11 12.94 31.13 -8.25
CA THR A 11 12.88 29.78 -7.68
C THR A 11 11.45 29.56 -7.19
N SER A 12 10.59 29.01 -8.06
CA SER A 12 9.26 28.55 -7.67
C SER A 12 9.42 27.49 -6.58
N ARG A 13 9.06 27.83 -5.35
CA ARG A 13 9.12 26.96 -4.18
C ARG A 13 8.00 25.91 -4.31
N MET A 14 8.24 24.86 -5.10
CA MET A 14 7.31 23.74 -5.26
C MET A 14 7.03 23.10 -3.89
N ARG A 15 5.75 23.02 -3.52
CA ARG A 15 5.29 22.28 -2.34
C ARG A 15 4.82 20.91 -2.81
N TYR A 16 5.58 19.89 -2.45
CA TYR A 16 5.13 18.50 -2.58
C TYR A 16 4.25 18.17 -1.38
N VAL A 17 3.19 17.40 -1.64
CA VAL A 17 2.31 16.91 -0.57
C VAL A 17 3.15 15.98 0.31
N HIS A 18 3.04 16.16 1.63
CA HIS A 18 3.32 15.05 2.52
C HIS A 18 2.13 14.11 2.39
N ASP A 19 2.22 13.15 1.47
CA ASP A 19 1.43 11.94 1.61
C ASP A 19 1.88 11.37 2.96
N TYR A 20 1.08 11.56 4.01
CA TYR A 20 1.28 10.94 5.32
C TYR A 20 1.04 9.43 5.17
N TRP A 21 1.90 8.77 4.41
CA TRP A 21 2.25 7.39 4.60
C TRP A 21 3.44 7.42 5.57
N MET A 22 3.13 7.53 6.86
CA MET A 22 4.07 7.20 7.93
C MET A 22 3.89 5.70 8.20
N PRO A 23 4.79 4.81 7.74
CA PRO A 23 4.79 3.43 8.21
C PRO A 23 5.26 3.34 9.68
N PHE A 24 5.83 4.44 10.20
CA PHE A 24 6.53 4.48 11.49
C PHE A 24 6.01 5.61 12.37
N GLY A 25 4.92 5.33 13.08
CA GLY A 25 4.61 6.02 14.33
C GLY A 25 5.40 5.36 15.46
N ASN A 26 6.65 5.78 15.62
CA ASN A 26 7.48 5.84 16.84
C ASN A 26 8.97 5.79 16.45
N GLU A 27 9.76 6.67 17.07
CA GLU A 27 11.21 6.71 16.97
C GLU A 27 11.82 5.33 17.20
N VAL A 28 12.36 4.70 16.16
CA VAL A 28 13.21 3.51 16.31
C VAL A 28 14.61 3.87 15.83
N ARG A 29 15.46 4.10 16.83
CA ARG A 29 16.91 4.11 16.75
C ARG A 29 17.36 2.72 16.28
N TRP A 30 18.14 2.67 15.21
CA TRP A 30 18.75 1.43 14.73
C TRP A 30 19.80 0.96 15.72
N ASP A 31 19.46 0.01 16.59
CA ASP A 31 20.43 -0.78 17.32
C ASP A 31 20.09 -2.28 17.24
N SER A 32 21.17 -3.04 17.24
CA SER A 32 21.37 -4.41 16.80
C SER A 32 20.87 -5.52 17.75
N VAL A 33 20.53 -6.68 17.18
CA VAL A 33 20.83 -8.05 17.69
C VAL A 33 19.92 -8.64 18.81
N ASN A 34 19.06 -9.58 18.38
CA ASN A 34 18.98 -11.00 18.78
C ASN A 34 18.17 -11.49 20.02
N VAL A 35 17.55 -12.67 19.82
CA VAL A 35 17.08 -13.73 20.75
C VAL A 35 15.64 -13.70 21.30
N CYS A 36 14.83 -14.62 20.73
CA CYS A 36 13.76 -15.48 21.27
C CYS A 36 13.28 -15.35 22.74
N SER A 37 11.95 -15.35 22.97
CA SER A 37 11.20 -16.53 23.51
C SER A 37 9.71 -16.29 23.83
N ARG A 38 8.87 -17.28 23.41
CA ARG A 38 7.63 -17.88 24.03
C ARG A 38 6.35 -17.01 24.19
N ILE A 39 5.18 -17.27 23.57
CA ILE A 39 4.20 -18.41 23.70
C ILE A 39 3.84 -18.63 25.18
N THR A 40 2.62 -18.55 25.75
CA THR A 40 1.17 -18.68 25.41
C THR A 40 0.40 -17.94 26.54
N ASP A 41 -0.88 -17.58 26.53
CA ASP A 41 -2.09 -18.42 26.62
C ASP A 41 -3.32 -17.49 26.60
N PHE A 42 -4.26 -17.72 25.69
CA PHE A 42 -5.52 -16.96 25.60
C PHE A 42 -6.70 -17.92 25.41
N PHE A 43 -6.98 -18.82 26.36
CA PHE A 43 -8.31 -19.44 26.50
C PHE A 43 -8.45 -20.05 27.91
N TYR A 44 -9.33 -19.49 28.74
CA TYR A 44 -10.00 -20.29 29.76
C TYR A 44 -11.46 -19.84 29.91
N CYS A 45 -12.37 -20.76 29.57
CA CYS A 45 -13.77 -20.73 29.93
C CYS A 45 -13.96 -20.59 31.45
N LYS A 46 -14.96 -19.80 31.86
CA LYS A 46 -15.82 -20.21 32.97
C LYS A 46 -17.22 -19.61 32.89
N ARG A 47 -18.17 -20.46 32.49
CA ARG A 47 -19.57 -20.41 32.95
C ARG A 47 -19.59 -20.31 34.47
N ARG A 48 -20.39 -19.40 35.03
CA ARG A 48 -21.08 -19.62 36.30
C ARG A 48 -22.51 -19.10 36.18
N TYR A 49 -23.43 -20.03 36.34
CA TYR A 49 -24.83 -19.85 36.68
C TYR A 49 -24.94 -20.11 38.19
N VAL A 50 -25.51 -19.20 38.97
CA VAL A 50 -26.26 -19.36 40.25
C VAL A 50 -26.90 -17.97 40.48
N SER A 51 -28.21 -17.80 40.26
CA SER A 51 -29.35 -17.96 41.19
C SER A 51 -29.57 -16.77 42.14
N ASP A 52 -30.82 -16.31 42.11
CA ASP A 52 -31.58 -15.53 43.12
C ASP A 52 -31.27 -14.05 43.33
N GLN A 53 -32.18 -13.16 42.89
CA GLN A 53 -33.26 -12.70 43.78
C GLN A 53 -34.30 -11.84 43.04
N ALA A 54 -35.53 -11.99 43.52
CA ALA A 54 -36.78 -11.47 42.99
C ALA A 54 -36.90 -9.93 43.03
N TRP A 55 -37.59 -9.39 42.02
CA TRP A 55 -38.54 -8.30 42.24
C TRP A 55 -39.83 -8.61 41.48
N ASN A 56 -40.90 -8.80 42.25
CA ASN A 56 -42.27 -8.88 41.80
C ASN A 56 -42.69 -7.52 41.23
N VAL A 57 -43.21 -7.49 40.00
CA VAL A 57 -44.27 -6.56 39.60
C VAL A 57 -45.27 -7.33 38.74
N GLU A 58 -46.54 -7.13 39.06
CA GLU A 58 -47.70 -7.93 38.70
C GLU A 58 -48.06 -7.91 37.20
N ALA A 59 -48.44 -9.10 36.75
CA ALA A 59 -49.41 -9.48 35.74
C ALA A 59 -50.02 -8.39 34.82
N MET A 60 -49.75 -8.54 33.52
CA MET A 60 -50.80 -8.41 32.50
C MET A 60 -50.83 -9.70 31.68
N GLN A 61 -51.94 -10.43 31.81
CA GLN A 61 -52.21 -11.70 31.12
C GLN A 61 -52.28 -11.47 29.60
N ILE A 62 -51.40 -12.13 28.85
CA ILE A 62 -51.69 -12.53 27.48
C ILE A 62 -51.61 -14.05 27.47
N GLY A 63 -52.78 -14.66 27.68
CA GLY A 63 -53.00 -16.10 27.62
C GLY A 63 -52.83 -16.61 26.19
N GLY A 64 -51.67 -17.19 25.93
CA GLY A 64 -51.41 -18.08 24.83
C GLY A 64 -50.16 -18.86 25.21
N THR A 65 -50.21 -20.19 25.21
CA THR A 65 -49.08 -21.06 25.49
C THR A 65 -47.93 -20.72 24.53
N ILE A 66 -47.02 -19.85 24.98
CA ILE A 66 -45.82 -19.49 24.24
C ILE A 66 -44.95 -20.74 24.27
N ASN A 67 -44.95 -21.49 23.17
CA ASN A 67 -43.99 -22.55 22.94
C ASN A 67 -42.60 -21.89 22.89
N MET A 68 -41.88 -21.91 24.03
CA MET A 68 -40.60 -21.21 24.22
C MET A 68 -39.44 -21.84 23.41
N GLU A 69 -39.66 -22.96 22.73
CA GLU A 69 -38.72 -23.60 21.81
C GLU A 69 -38.74 -22.98 20.41
N THR A 70 -38.68 -21.65 20.32
CA THR A 70 -38.51 -20.99 19.02
C THR A 70 -37.24 -20.17 18.98
N ALA A 71 -36.59 -20.11 17.83
CA ALA A 71 -35.28 -19.48 17.67
C ALA A 71 -35.25 -17.94 17.90
N LEU A 72 -36.41 -17.31 18.18
CA LEU A 72 -36.52 -15.91 18.65
C LEU A 72 -36.90 -15.80 20.15
N GLY A 73 -37.21 -16.91 20.82
CA GLY A 73 -37.69 -16.93 22.20
C GLY A 73 -38.87 -15.96 22.41
N MET A 74 -38.79 -15.16 23.47
CA MET A 74 -39.80 -14.16 23.84
C MET A 74 -39.99 -13.06 22.77
N PHE A 75 -39.01 -12.81 21.91
CA PHE A 75 -39.10 -11.78 20.87
C PHE A 75 -40.01 -12.18 19.71
N ARG A 76 -40.43 -13.45 19.61
CA ARG A 76 -41.42 -13.89 18.62
C ARG A 76 -42.77 -13.17 18.77
N VAL A 77 -43.09 -12.74 19.98
CA VAL A 77 -44.35 -12.06 20.30
C VAL A 77 -44.34 -10.61 19.77
N LEU A 78 -43.16 -10.02 19.53
CA LEU A 78 -43.05 -8.65 19.05
C LEU A 78 -43.34 -8.57 17.54
N PRO A 79 -44.16 -7.60 17.11
CA PRO A 79 -44.19 -7.14 15.72
C PRO A 79 -42.79 -6.81 15.22
N ARG A 80 -42.54 -7.09 13.94
CA ARG A 80 -41.23 -6.89 13.30
C ARG A 80 -40.77 -5.44 13.41
N GLU A 81 -41.69 -4.50 13.32
CA GLU A 81 -41.44 -3.06 13.38
C GLU A 81 -40.88 -2.65 14.75
N LEU A 82 -41.38 -3.27 15.83
CA LEU A 82 -40.89 -3.04 17.19
C LEU A 82 -39.52 -3.70 17.39
N LEU A 83 -39.28 -4.86 16.80
CA LEU A 83 -37.97 -5.50 16.82
C LEU A 83 -36.91 -4.64 16.10
N HIS A 84 -37.24 -4.08 14.93
CA HIS A 84 -36.34 -3.18 14.20
C HIS A 84 -36.14 -1.84 14.94
N SER A 85 -37.18 -1.33 15.60
CA SER A 85 -37.06 -0.16 16.49
C SER A 85 -36.12 -0.41 17.68
N LEU A 86 -36.05 -1.66 18.17
CA LEU A 86 -35.08 -2.07 19.19
C LEU A 86 -33.66 -2.11 18.62
N PHE A 87 -33.48 -2.61 17.40
CA PHE A 87 -32.17 -2.59 16.70
C PHE A 87 -31.62 -1.18 16.50
N ASP A 88 -32.49 -0.19 16.30
CA ASP A 88 -32.09 1.22 16.21
C ASP A 88 -31.45 1.72 17.52
N ARG A 89 -31.93 1.26 18.68
CA ARG A 89 -31.51 1.78 20.00
C ARG A 89 -30.29 1.10 20.63
N ILE A 90 -29.92 -0.09 20.16
CA ILE A 90 -28.78 -0.84 20.71
C ILE A 90 -27.50 -0.55 19.92
N SER A 91 -26.32 -0.73 20.51
CA SER A 91 -25.05 -0.54 19.79
C SER A 91 -24.83 -1.59 18.69
N VAL A 92 -24.02 -1.27 17.68
CA VAL A 92 -23.61 -2.23 16.62
C VAL A 92 -22.94 -3.47 17.21
N LYS A 93 -22.16 -3.32 18.29
CA LYS A 93 -21.55 -4.45 19.02
C LYS A 93 -22.60 -5.38 19.62
N GLN A 94 -23.68 -4.84 20.19
CA GLN A 94 -24.79 -5.65 20.70
C GLN A 94 -25.57 -6.30 19.56
N LEU A 95 -25.80 -5.59 18.46
CA LEU A 95 -26.47 -6.11 17.28
C LEU A 95 -25.67 -7.27 16.65
N LEU A 96 -24.34 -7.16 16.63
CA LEU A 96 -23.42 -8.24 16.23
C LEU A 96 -23.62 -9.48 17.10
N SER A 97 -23.64 -9.33 18.42
CA SER A 97 -23.88 -10.44 19.34
C SER A 97 -25.24 -11.10 19.10
N ILE A 98 -26.31 -10.30 18.91
CA ILE A 98 -27.67 -10.81 18.60
C ILE A 98 -27.67 -11.60 17.28
N THR A 99 -26.99 -11.09 16.26
CA THR A 99 -26.89 -11.71 14.92
C THR A 99 -26.33 -13.13 14.97
N LEU A 100 -25.46 -13.42 15.94
CA LEU A 100 -24.83 -14.73 16.14
C LEU A 100 -25.62 -15.68 17.05
N THR A 101 -26.73 -15.23 17.65
CA THR A 101 -27.52 -16.06 18.59
C THR A 101 -28.41 -17.08 17.89
N SER A 102 -29.01 -16.75 16.74
CA SER A 102 -29.86 -17.68 15.99
C SER A 102 -29.98 -17.30 14.51
N SER A 103 -30.33 -18.28 13.66
CA SER A 103 -30.54 -18.06 12.22
C SER A 103 -31.73 -17.14 11.93
N ILE A 104 -32.73 -17.09 12.81
CA ILE A 104 -33.87 -16.18 12.67
C ILE A 104 -33.45 -14.75 13.00
N PHE A 105 -32.72 -14.53 14.11
CA PHE A 105 -32.14 -13.23 14.42
C PHE A 105 -31.21 -12.75 13.31
N ASN A 106 -30.37 -13.64 12.78
CA ASN A 106 -29.52 -13.37 11.64
C ASN A 106 -30.33 -12.85 10.43
N SER A 107 -31.42 -13.53 10.09
CA SER A 107 -32.31 -13.14 8.98
C SER A 107 -33.02 -11.80 9.23
N GLU A 108 -33.45 -11.52 10.46
CA GLU A 108 -34.08 -10.23 10.80
C GLU A 108 -33.07 -9.08 10.81
N VAL A 109 -31.83 -9.32 11.24
CA VAL A 109 -30.75 -8.32 11.14
C VAL A 109 -30.37 -8.07 9.68
N GLN A 110 -30.27 -9.09 8.84
CA GLN A 110 -30.06 -8.91 7.39
C GLN A 110 -31.13 -8.00 6.77
N ARG A 111 -32.41 -8.20 7.14
CA ARG A 111 -33.50 -7.33 6.68
C ARG A 111 -33.33 -5.90 7.19
N TYR A 112 -33.04 -5.74 8.49
CA TYR A 112 -32.82 -4.45 9.11
C TYR A 112 -31.70 -3.65 8.45
N LEU A 113 -30.56 -4.29 8.14
CA LEU A 113 -29.40 -3.66 7.50
C LEU A 113 -29.72 -3.04 6.13
N LEU A 114 -30.79 -3.50 5.48
CA LEU A 114 -31.28 -2.96 4.20
C LEU A 114 -32.40 -1.93 4.38
N LEU A 115 -32.80 -1.58 5.60
CA LEU A 115 -33.81 -0.55 5.86
C LEU A 115 -33.20 0.85 5.97
N GLU A 116 -34.06 1.85 5.77
CA GLU A 116 -33.71 3.27 5.87
C GLU A 116 -33.24 3.67 7.28
N ASN A 117 -33.73 3.00 8.31
CA ASN A 117 -33.30 3.26 9.69
C ASN A 117 -31.84 2.85 9.91
N ALA A 118 -31.43 1.69 9.39
CA ALA A 118 -30.03 1.26 9.46
C ALA A 118 -29.11 2.20 8.68
N ARG A 119 -29.56 2.70 7.52
CA ARG A 119 -28.84 3.73 6.74
C ARG A 119 -28.62 5.00 7.57
N ARG A 120 -29.68 5.53 8.19
CA ARG A 120 -29.60 6.73 9.04
C ARG A 120 -28.66 6.52 10.23
N LYS A 121 -28.70 5.34 10.84
CA LYS A 121 -27.82 4.97 11.95
C LYS A 121 -26.36 4.87 11.52
N PHE A 122 -26.08 4.17 10.43
CA PHE A 122 -24.73 4.05 9.87
C PHE A 122 -24.16 5.43 9.53
N LEU A 123 -24.95 6.29 8.86
CA LEU A 123 -24.55 7.66 8.56
C LEU A 123 -24.25 8.44 9.83
N ALA A 124 -25.14 8.44 10.82
CA ALA A 124 -24.94 9.20 12.07
C ALA A 124 -23.68 8.76 12.84
N GLU A 125 -23.45 7.45 12.96
CA GLU A 125 -22.27 6.91 13.66
C GLU A 125 -20.97 7.21 12.89
N THR A 126 -21.00 7.13 11.55
CA THR A 126 -19.82 7.41 10.72
C THR A 126 -19.52 8.91 10.61
N THR A 127 -20.52 9.80 10.59
CA THR A 127 -20.30 11.26 10.59
C THR A 127 -19.75 11.73 11.93
N ALA A 128 -20.30 11.25 13.05
CA ALA A 128 -19.79 11.61 14.38
C ALA A 128 -18.32 11.21 14.56
N TYR A 129 -17.93 10.03 14.08
CA TYR A 129 -16.54 9.59 14.09
C TYR A 129 -15.60 10.51 13.31
N MET A 130 -16.06 11.03 12.16
CA MET A 130 -15.26 11.94 11.33
C MET A 130 -15.10 13.32 11.95
N GLU A 131 -16.05 13.76 12.78
CA GLU A 131 -16.02 15.06 13.46
C GLU A 131 -15.23 15.03 14.77
N GLU A 132 -15.36 13.95 15.54
CA GLU A 132 -14.87 13.90 16.93
C GLU A 132 -13.50 13.20 17.10
N ASN A 133 -12.92 12.61 16.04
CA ASN A 133 -11.65 11.86 16.08
C ASN A 133 -11.57 10.85 17.25
N ILE A 134 -12.70 10.23 17.61
CA ILE A 134 -12.76 9.28 18.73
C ILE A 134 -11.94 8.04 18.36
N ILE A 135 -10.76 7.89 18.98
CA ILE A 135 -9.80 6.83 18.66
C ILE A 135 -10.30 5.44 19.09
N ASP A 136 -11.19 5.38 20.09
CA ASP A 136 -11.55 4.11 20.74
C ASP A 136 -12.63 3.28 20.02
N PHE A 137 -13.33 3.85 19.03
CA PHE A 137 -14.40 3.15 18.31
C PHE A 137 -14.43 3.51 16.83
N ASP A 138 -14.01 2.57 15.97
CA ASP A 138 -14.18 2.69 14.53
C ASP A 138 -15.55 2.12 14.10
N PRO A 139 -16.52 2.97 13.73
CA PRO A 139 -17.83 2.52 13.30
C PRO A 139 -17.72 1.70 12.01
N PHE A 140 -16.86 2.09 11.06
CA PHE A 140 -16.74 1.37 9.79
C PHE A 140 -16.32 -0.09 10.00
N TYR A 141 -15.30 -0.32 10.82
CA TYR A 141 -14.87 -1.68 11.19
C TYR A 141 -15.99 -2.46 11.89
N SER A 142 -16.69 -1.83 12.84
CA SER A 142 -17.79 -2.48 13.59
C SER A 142 -18.94 -2.91 12.69
N TRP A 143 -19.31 -2.06 11.72
CA TRP A 143 -20.32 -2.37 10.72
C TRP A 143 -19.84 -3.46 9.75
N GLY A 144 -18.57 -3.47 9.36
CA GLY A 144 -17.99 -4.56 8.57
C GLY A 144 -18.06 -5.92 9.27
N MET A 145 -17.78 -5.96 10.58
CA MET A 145 -17.97 -7.17 11.40
C MET A 145 -19.43 -7.60 11.48
N LEU A 146 -20.36 -6.64 11.59
CA LEU A 146 -21.80 -6.92 11.58
C LEU A 146 -22.25 -7.51 10.24
N LEU A 147 -21.80 -6.96 9.12
CA LEU A 147 -22.06 -7.47 7.78
C LEU A 147 -21.48 -8.88 7.59
N LYS A 148 -20.29 -9.14 8.14
CA LYS A 148 -19.67 -10.48 8.11
C LYS A 148 -20.52 -11.49 8.88
N ALA A 149 -20.94 -11.15 10.09
CA ALA A 149 -21.76 -12.02 10.92
C ALA A 149 -23.17 -12.25 10.33
N SER A 150 -23.78 -11.19 9.78
CA SER A 150 -25.12 -11.29 9.19
C SER A 150 -25.12 -12.14 7.92
N THR A 151 -23.98 -12.33 7.26
CA THR A 151 -23.86 -13.11 6.03
C THR A 151 -23.15 -14.46 6.22
N ILE A 152 -22.89 -14.88 7.47
CA ILE A 152 -22.08 -16.07 7.78
C ILE A 152 -22.64 -17.39 7.20
N VAL A 153 -23.96 -17.46 6.97
CA VAL A 153 -24.64 -18.64 6.41
C VAL A 153 -24.73 -18.62 4.88
N MET A 154 -24.21 -17.58 4.23
CA MET A 154 -24.29 -17.38 2.79
C MET A 154 -23.00 -17.84 2.10
N ASP A 155 -23.12 -18.28 0.84
CA ASP A 155 -21.96 -18.49 -0.03
C ASP A 155 -21.27 -17.15 -0.39
N SER A 156 -19.99 -17.20 -0.76
CA SER A 156 -19.16 -16.01 -1.05
C SER A 156 -19.79 -15.06 -2.06
N ARG A 157 -20.46 -15.57 -3.09
CA ARG A 157 -21.14 -14.76 -4.10
C ARG A 157 -22.31 -13.97 -3.50
N LYS A 158 -23.17 -14.63 -2.74
CA LYS A 158 -24.30 -13.97 -2.05
C LYS A 158 -23.82 -12.98 -0.98
N ARG A 159 -22.72 -13.29 -0.28
CA ARG A 159 -22.08 -12.36 0.67
C ARG A 159 -21.67 -11.07 -0.03
N CYS A 160 -21.02 -11.17 -1.19
CA CYS A 160 -20.64 -10.01 -2.02
C CYS A 160 -21.87 -9.24 -2.53
N SER A 161 -22.92 -9.92 -3.00
CA SER A 161 -24.16 -9.25 -3.44
C SER A 161 -24.87 -8.50 -2.31
N PHE A 162 -24.86 -9.06 -1.09
CA PHE A 162 -25.42 -8.40 0.09
C PHE A 162 -24.61 -7.15 0.46
N LEU A 163 -23.27 -7.26 0.46
CA LEU A 163 -22.38 -6.13 0.69
C LEU A 163 -22.60 -5.01 -0.34
N ALA A 164 -22.71 -5.36 -1.63
CA ALA A 164 -23.00 -4.41 -2.70
C ALA A 164 -24.34 -3.69 -2.47
N SER A 165 -25.37 -4.43 -2.08
CA SER A 165 -26.70 -3.86 -1.75
C SER A 165 -26.64 -2.89 -0.56
N PHE A 166 -25.85 -3.22 0.46
CA PHE A 166 -25.60 -2.32 1.58
C PHE A 166 -24.82 -1.08 1.14
N PHE A 167 -23.78 -1.24 0.32
CA PHE A 167 -22.99 -0.12 -0.20
C PHE A 167 -23.84 0.85 -1.05
N SER A 168 -24.61 0.35 -2.03
CA SER A 168 -25.45 1.19 -2.90
C SER A 168 -26.49 2.00 -2.12
N LYS A 169 -26.98 1.49 -0.97
CA LYS A 169 -27.87 2.25 -0.09
C LYS A 169 -27.15 3.39 0.65
N ASN A 170 -25.84 3.28 0.81
CA ASN A 170 -25.00 4.21 1.58
C ASN A 170 -23.98 4.95 0.69
N GLU A 171 -24.21 5.01 -0.63
CA GLU A 171 -23.29 5.57 -1.63
C GLU A 171 -22.93 7.04 -1.38
N MET A 172 -23.82 7.79 -0.71
CA MET A 172 -23.58 9.19 -0.33
C MET A 172 -22.38 9.37 0.61
N ILE A 173 -21.90 8.30 1.25
CA ILE A 173 -20.74 8.33 2.14
C ILE A 173 -19.47 8.13 1.30
N THR A 174 -18.79 9.23 0.98
CA THR A 174 -17.59 9.25 0.14
C THR A 174 -16.28 9.01 0.92
N ASN A 175 -16.37 8.43 2.13
CA ASN A 175 -15.19 8.12 2.95
C ASN A 175 -14.57 6.78 2.52
N TRP A 176 -13.76 6.80 1.46
CA TRP A 176 -13.11 5.59 0.94
C TRP A 176 -12.26 4.86 1.99
N PRO A 177 -11.41 5.54 2.79
CA PRO A 177 -10.66 4.89 3.87
C PRO A 177 -11.54 4.21 4.92
N GLY A 178 -12.69 4.81 5.26
CA GLY A 178 -13.69 4.21 6.13
C GLY A 178 -14.28 2.94 5.52
N TRP A 179 -14.76 3.02 4.28
CA TRP A 179 -15.25 1.85 3.55
C TRP A 179 -14.21 0.74 3.45
N GLY A 180 -12.94 1.08 3.22
CA GLY A 180 -11.86 0.09 3.23
C GLY A 180 -11.76 -0.67 4.55
N ARG A 181 -11.83 0.03 5.69
CA ARG A 181 -11.84 -0.64 7.01
C ARG A 181 -13.09 -1.51 7.22
N CYS A 182 -14.24 -1.09 6.71
CA CYS A 182 -15.46 -1.91 6.69
C CYS A 182 -15.27 -3.20 5.87
N PHE A 183 -14.69 -3.10 4.67
CA PHE A 183 -14.45 -4.25 3.80
C PHE A 183 -13.39 -5.20 4.36
N MET A 184 -12.30 -4.68 4.94
CA MET A 184 -11.28 -5.52 5.59
C MET A 184 -11.83 -6.26 6.80
N ALA A 185 -12.70 -5.62 7.60
CA ALA A 185 -13.42 -6.31 8.67
C ALA A 185 -14.36 -7.40 8.11
N PHE A 186 -15.00 -7.13 6.96
CA PHE A 186 -15.90 -8.07 6.31
C PHE A 186 -15.19 -9.36 5.83
N CYS A 187 -14.01 -9.21 5.22
CA CYS A 187 -13.20 -10.32 4.71
C CYS A 187 -12.13 -10.83 5.69
N GLU A 188 -12.16 -10.37 6.93
CA GLU A 188 -11.16 -10.78 7.92
C GLU A 188 -11.14 -12.32 8.04
N LYS A 189 -9.95 -12.93 7.94
CA LYS A 189 -9.72 -14.40 7.93
C LYS A 189 -10.28 -15.17 6.72
N TRP A 190 -10.71 -14.49 5.66
CA TRP A 190 -10.95 -15.15 4.38
C TRP A 190 -9.62 -15.54 3.75
N ASP A 191 -9.65 -16.54 2.86
CA ASP A 191 -8.47 -16.85 2.05
C ASP A 191 -8.27 -15.81 0.93
N PHE A 192 -7.10 -15.84 0.29
CA PHE A 192 -6.76 -14.86 -0.75
C PHE A 192 -7.64 -14.95 -2.00
N HIS A 193 -8.20 -16.13 -2.33
CA HIS A 193 -9.06 -16.29 -3.49
C HIS A 193 -10.46 -15.71 -3.26
N GLU A 194 -11.02 -15.90 -2.06
CA GLU A 194 -12.26 -15.24 -1.66
C GLU A 194 -12.06 -13.72 -1.56
N CYS A 195 -10.91 -13.26 -1.07
CA CYS A 195 -10.55 -11.83 -1.04
C CYS A 195 -10.43 -11.23 -2.44
N GLU A 196 -9.85 -11.93 -3.41
CA GLU A 196 -9.81 -11.52 -4.82
C GLU A 196 -11.22 -11.41 -5.41
N THR A 197 -12.08 -12.39 -5.13
CA THR A 197 -13.49 -12.35 -5.56
C THR A 197 -14.21 -11.12 -5.00
N LEU A 198 -13.98 -10.82 -3.71
CA LEU A 198 -14.50 -9.61 -3.08
C LEU A 198 -13.91 -8.33 -3.71
N MET A 199 -12.61 -8.32 -4.02
CA MET A 199 -11.95 -7.20 -4.68
C MET A 199 -12.65 -6.85 -5.99
N HIS A 200 -12.88 -7.84 -6.86
CA HIS A 200 -13.57 -7.63 -8.13
C HIS A 200 -15.00 -7.13 -7.94
N ALA A 201 -15.71 -7.63 -6.93
CA ALA A 201 -17.03 -7.12 -6.58
C ALA A 201 -16.96 -5.64 -6.18
N ILE A 202 -16.02 -5.26 -5.29
CA ILE A 202 -15.81 -3.88 -4.85
C ILE A 202 -15.48 -2.98 -6.03
N LEU A 203 -14.56 -3.38 -6.90
CA LEU A 203 -14.20 -2.60 -8.08
C LEU A 203 -15.39 -2.39 -9.02
N HIS A 204 -16.30 -3.36 -9.10
CA HIS A 204 -17.51 -3.26 -9.91
C HIS A 204 -18.55 -2.30 -9.30
N PHE A 205 -18.94 -2.48 -8.03
CA PHE A 205 -20.02 -1.66 -7.44
C PHE A 205 -19.57 -0.27 -6.96
N THR A 206 -18.27 0.03 -7.01
CA THR A 206 -17.73 1.39 -6.77
C THR A 206 -17.37 2.11 -8.07
N ASP A 207 -17.76 1.57 -9.23
CA ASP A 207 -17.44 2.06 -10.58
C ASP A 207 -15.94 2.23 -10.89
N LEU A 208 -15.07 1.67 -10.03
CA LEU A 208 -13.62 1.72 -10.22
C LEU A 208 -13.18 0.95 -11.47
N ASN A 209 -13.82 -0.17 -11.79
CA ASN A 209 -13.53 -0.91 -13.03
C ASN A 209 -13.76 -0.05 -14.27
N GLN A 210 -14.85 0.72 -14.29
CA GLN A 210 -15.15 1.61 -15.41
C GLN A 210 -14.12 2.74 -15.49
N LEU A 211 -13.79 3.38 -14.36
CA LEU A 211 -12.75 4.42 -14.30
C LEU A 211 -11.38 3.90 -14.75
N LEU A 212 -10.99 2.70 -14.32
CA LEU A 212 -9.72 2.08 -14.73
C LEU A 212 -9.71 1.79 -16.24
N TYR A 213 -10.80 1.24 -16.77
CA TYR A 213 -10.94 0.95 -18.20
C TYR A 213 -10.89 2.21 -19.08
N GLU A 214 -11.48 3.32 -18.62
CA GLU A 214 -11.51 4.58 -19.36
C GLU A 214 -10.17 5.35 -19.27
N ILE A 215 -9.47 5.30 -18.14
CA ILE A 215 -8.32 6.18 -17.86
C ILE A 215 -6.96 5.52 -18.09
N LEU A 216 -6.83 4.21 -17.86
CA LEU A 216 -5.53 3.55 -18.01
C LEU A 216 -5.02 3.48 -19.46
N PRO A 217 -5.85 3.27 -20.50
CA PRO A 217 -5.38 3.27 -21.89
C PRO A 217 -4.96 4.65 -22.42
N GLU A 218 -5.39 5.72 -21.76
CA GLU A 218 -5.15 7.10 -22.21
C GLU A 218 -3.71 7.59 -21.94
N GLU A 219 -3.32 8.74 -22.48
CA GLU A 219 -2.02 9.33 -22.14
C GLU A 219 -1.94 9.73 -20.66
N VAL A 220 -0.77 9.54 -20.03
CA VAL A 220 -0.58 9.92 -18.62
C VAL A 220 -0.71 11.44 -18.46
N GLY A 221 -1.38 11.88 -17.39
CA GLY A 221 -1.62 13.28 -17.13
C GLY A 221 -2.72 13.92 -18.00
N LYS A 222 -3.38 13.16 -18.90
CA LYS A 222 -4.52 13.66 -19.69
C LYS A 222 -5.74 13.97 -18.79
N TYR A 223 -5.96 13.16 -17.76
CA TYR A 223 -7.07 13.31 -16.81
C TYR A 223 -6.60 13.35 -15.34
N PRO A 224 -5.88 14.40 -14.90
CA PRO A 224 -5.22 14.42 -13.59
C PRO A 224 -6.18 14.26 -12.39
N SER A 225 -7.41 14.76 -12.51
CA SER A 225 -8.42 14.62 -11.45
C SER A 225 -8.92 13.19 -11.31
N LEU A 226 -9.11 12.49 -12.43
CA LEU A 226 -9.57 11.10 -12.43
C LEU A 226 -8.45 10.14 -12.02
N GLU A 227 -7.21 10.41 -12.42
CA GLU A 227 -6.03 9.68 -11.91
C GLU A 227 -5.92 9.79 -10.38
N MET A 228 -6.10 11.00 -9.83
CA MET A 228 -6.09 11.21 -8.39
C MET A 228 -7.27 10.53 -7.70
N GLU A 229 -8.46 10.54 -8.32
CA GLU A 229 -9.62 9.83 -7.80
C GLU A 229 -9.41 8.32 -7.75
N ILE A 230 -8.84 7.71 -8.79
CA ILE A 230 -8.44 6.29 -8.82
C ILE A 230 -7.46 6.01 -7.67
N ARG A 231 -6.43 6.84 -7.50
CA ARG A 231 -5.45 6.69 -6.41
C ARG A 231 -6.11 6.72 -5.03
N LEU A 232 -6.96 7.71 -4.77
CA LEU A 232 -7.64 7.89 -3.49
C LEU A 232 -8.59 6.73 -3.18
N ARG A 233 -9.36 6.28 -4.18
CA ARG A 233 -10.29 5.16 -4.03
C ARG A 233 -9.55 3.85 -3.82
N LEU A 234 -8.54 3.49 -4.63
CA LEU A 234 -7.80 2.24 -4.47
C LEU A 234 -7.05 2.17 -3.14
N ARG A 235 -6.32 3.24 -2.78
CA ARG A 235 -5.62 3.29 -1.48
C ARG A 235 -6.60 3.29 -0.32
N GLY A 236 -7.69 4.05 -0.43
CA GLY A 236 -8.72 4.12 0.62
C GLY A 236 -9.45 2.80 0.80
N LEU A 237 -9.75 2.06 -0.25
CA LEU A 237 -10.50 0.82 -0.15
C LEU A 237 -9.63 -0.36 0.31
N PHE A 238 -8.38 -0.43 -0.11
CA PHE A 238 -7.56 -1.64 0.08
C PHE A 238 -6.34 -1.43 1.00
N MET A 239 -5.93 -0.19 1.27
CA MET A 239 -4.64 0.10 1.94
C MET A 239 -4.75 0.95 3.22
N SER A 240 -5.96 1.23 3.69
CA SER A 240 -6.19 2.12 4.84
C SER A 240 -6.54 1.37 6.15
N HIS A 241 -6.19 0.09 6.27
CA HIS A 241 -6.55 -0.74 7.41
C HIS A 241 -5.43 -0.85 8.46
N SER A 242 -5.84 -0.99 9.73
CA SER A 242 -4.95 -0.90 10.90
C SER A 242 -4.13 -2.16 11.17
N THR A 243 -4.53 -3.31 10.62
CA THR A 243 -3.83 -4.59 10.78
C THR A 243 -2.65 -4.67 9.82
N LYS A 244 -1.44 -4.56 10.37
CA LYS A 244 -0.17 -4.44 9.63
C LYS A 244 0.43 -5.81 9.32
N ASP A 245 -0.27 -6.69 8.61
CA ASP A 245 0.39 -7.85 8.01
C ASP A 245 1.02 -7.39 6.68
N GLU A 246 2.35 -7.43 6.59
CA GLU A 246 3.06 -7.08 5.35
C GLU A 246 2.62 -7.95 4.16
N ARG A 247 2.14 -9.17 4.44
CA ARG A 247 1.59 -10.09 3.44
C ARG A 247 0.28 -9.58 2.85
N ASP A 248 -0.55 -8.92 3.66
CA ASP A 248 -1.82 -8.38 3.20
C ASP A 248 -1.61 -7.24 2.21
N TYR A 249 -0.66 -6.33 2.48
CA TYR A 249 -0.30 -5.27 1.54
C TYR A 249 0.27 -5.84 0.23
N GLY A 250 1.17 -6.83 0.31
CA GLY A 250 1.71 -7.51 -0.86
C GLY A 250 0.62 -8.17 -1.71
N PHE A 251 -0.35 -8.83 -1.06
CA PHE A 251 -1.51 -9.41 -1.72
C PHE A 251 -2.34 -8.35 -2.44
N TRP A 252 -2.78 -7.29 -1.75
CA TRP A 252 -3.65 -6.27 -2.36
C TRP A 252 -2.97 -5.55 -3.53
N ILE A 253 -1.69 -5.21 -3.42
CA ILE A 253 -0.94 -4.61 -4.53
C ILE A 253 -0.88 -5.60 -5.70
N SER A 254 -0.54 -6.87 -5.44
CA SER A 254 -0.47 -7.91 -6.47
C SER A 254 -1.80 -8.11 -7.19
N ALA A 255 -2.89 -8.29 -6.43
CA ALA A 255 -4.22 -8.52 -6.96
C ALA A 255 -4.72 -7.32 -7.79
N ILE A 256 -4.53 -6.09 -7.31
CA ILE A 256 -4.91 -4.87 -8.03
C ILE A 256 -4.13 -4.74 -9.35
N LEU A 257 -2.82 -4.95 -9.34
CA LEU A 257 -2.03 -4.87 -10.58
C LEU A 257 -2.45 -5.95 -11.59
N ARG A 258 -2.73 -7.17 -11.12
CA ARG A 258 -3.16 -8.29 -11.96
C ARG A 258 -4.54 -8.10 -12.61
N THR A 259 -5.30 -7.07 -12.22
CA THR A 259 -6.50 -6.67 -12.96
C THR A 259 -6.18 -6.14 -14.37
N GLN A 260 -4.92 -5.80 -14.64
CA GLN A 260 -4.46 -5.26 -15.92
C GLN A 260 -3.77 -6.32 -16.77
N GLU A 261 -4.15 -6.40 -18.05
CA GLU A 261 -3.67 -7.42 -19.00
C GLU A 261 -2.20 -7.23 -19.40
N THR A 262 -1.74 -5.99 -19.54
CA THR A 262 -0.38 -5.69 -20.02
C THR A 262 0.49 -5.14 -18.90
N THR A 263 1.79 -5.42 -18.96
CA THR A 263 2.78 -4.91 -17.99
C THR A 263 2.91 -3.38 -18.03
N GLU A 264 2.64 -2.77 -19.19
CA GLU A 264 2.60 -1.31 -19.34
C GLU A 264 1.47 -0.69 -18.52
N LEU A 265 0.25 -1.23 -18.63
CA LEU A 265 -0.90 -0.78 -17.83
C LEU A 265 -0.68 -1.07 -16.34
N GLN A 266 -0.02 -2.17 -15.99
CA GLN A 266 0.41 -2.45 -14.61
C GLN A 266 1.37 -1.38 -14.10
N GLY A 267 2.38 -1.00 -14.90
CA GLY A 267 3.31 0.07 -14.56
C GLY A 267 2.62 1.42 -14.38
N LYS A 268 1.70 1.78 -15.29
CA LYS A 268 0.92 3.02 -15.18
C LYS A 268 0.03 3.01 -13.95
N LEU A 269 -0.69 1.92 -13.68
CA LEU A 269 -1.52 1.77 -12.49
C LEU A 269 -0.69 1.85 -11.21
N PHE A 270 0.47 1.20 -11.18
CA PHE A 270 1.42 1.29 -10.07
C PHE A 270 1.84 2.74 -9.82
N MET A 271 2.16 3.49 -10.87
CA MET A 271 2.52 4.90 -10.74
C MET A 271 1.33 5.79 -10.34
N ILE A 272 0.12 5.50 -10.79
CA ILE A 272 -1.08 6.18 -10.29
C ILE A 272 -1.21 5.96 -8.77
N MET A 273 -1.03 4.71 -8.34
CA MET A 273 -1.15 4.33 -6.95
C MET A 273 0.00 4.82 -6.08
N PHE A 274 1.24 4.90 -6.55
CA PHE A 274 2.43 5.12 -5.69
C PHE A 274 3.35 6.24 -6.13
N GLY A 275 3.14 6.80 -7.31
CA GLY A 275 3.93 7.90 -7.86
C GLY A 275 3.86 9.17 -6.99
N PRO A 276 4.82 10.08 -7.18
CA PRO A 276 4.87 11.34 -6.44
C PRO A 276 3.70 12.27 -6.79
N VAL A 277 3.34 13.15 -5.86
CA VAL A 277 2.22 14.09 -6.00
C VAL A 277 2.72 15.52 -5.80
N LYS A 278 2.29 16.43 -6.68
CA LYS A 278 2.53 17.87 -6.57
C LYS A 278 1.24 18.64 -6.33
N ILE A 279 1.35 19.76 -5.63
CA ILE A 279 0.27 20.72 -5.46
C ILE A 279 0.40 21.78 -6.56
N THR A 280 -0.62 21.91 -7.40
CA THR A 280 -0.69 22.94 -8.44
C THR A 280 -0.91 24.34 -7.84
N GLU A 281 -0.73 25.39 -8.66
CA GLU A 281 -1.07 26.77 -8.27
C GLU A 281 -2.54 26.92 -7.83
N SER A 282 -3.43 26.10 -8.41
CA SER A 282 -4.85 26.00 -8.04
C SER A 282 -5.12 25.19 -6.76
N ARG A 283 -4.08 24.84 -5.99
CA ARG A 283 -4.13 24.02 -4.77
C ARG A 283 -4.78 22.64 -4.99
N ARG A 284 -4.67 22.10 -6.19
CA ARG A 284 -5.12 20.74 -6.49
C ARG A 284 -3.94 19.79 -6.44
N GLU A 285 -4.16 18.61 -5.90
CA GLU A 285 -3.19 17.54 -5.88
C GLU A 285 -3.27 16.78 -7.20
N ILE A 286 -2.12 16.63 -7.87
CA ILE A 286 -2.00 15.85 -9.10
C ILE A 286 -0.75 15.00 -9.05
N ILE A 287 -0.77 13.88 -9.78
CA ILE A 287 0.39 13.01 -9.91
C ILE A 287 1.46 13.74 -10.72
N ASP A 288 2.69 13.74 -10.19
CA ASP A 288 3.82 14.39 -10.82
C ASP A 288 4.61 13.39 -11.66
N TRP A 289 4.15 13.19 -12.90
CA TRP A 289 4.74 12.23 -13.83
C TRP A 289 6.17 12.62 -14.28
N GLU A 290 6.55 13.89 -14.17
CA GLU A 290 7.81 14.41 -14.74
C GLU A 290 8.95 14.53 -13.72
N VAL A 291 8.65 14.65 -12.42
CA VAL A 291 9.68 14.92 -11.39
C VAL A 291 10.78 13.87 -11.32
N LEU A 292 10.48 12.63 -11.69
CA LEU A 292 11.43 11.52 -11.69
C LEU A 292 12.33 11.49 -12.94
N CYS A 293 11.90 12.19 -14.00
CA CYS A 293 12.67 12.41 -15.23
C CYS A 293 13.69 13.54 -15.07
N ASP A 294 13.43 14.49 -14.16
CA ASP A 294 14.30 15.63 -13.91
C ASP A 294 15.47 15.28 -12.98
N GLY A 295 16.69 15.26 -13.52
CA GLY A 295 17.92 15.04 -12.75
C GLY A 295 18.33 16.19 -11.81
N SER A 296 17.44 17.15 -11.53
CA SER A 296 17.76 18.37 -10.78
C SER A 296 17.60 18.23 -9.25
N VAL A 297 16.89 17.19 -8.79
CA VAL A 297 16.68 16.92 -7.37
C VAL A 297 17.96 16.37 -6.76
N ASN A 298 18.54 17.06 -5.77
CA ASN A 298 19.84 16.70 -5.20
C ASN A 298 19.81 16.41 -3.68
N LEU A 299 18.65 16.49 -3.03
CA LEU A 299 18.55 16.34 -1.57
C LEU A 299 17.91 15.00 -1.17
N GLN A 300 18.58 14.26 -0.28
CA GLN A 300 18.15 12.93 0.20
C GLN A 300 16.72 12.89 0.71
N HIS A 301 16.34 13.83 1.59
CA HIS A 301 15.00 13.88 2.17
C HIS A 301 13.89 14.08 1.11
N ILE A 302 14.22 14.72 -0.02
CA ILE A 302 13.30 14.87 -1.13
C ILE A 302 13.13 13.52 -1.84
N TYR A 303 14.22 12.81 -2.12
CA TYR A 303 14.14 11.47 -2.71
C TYR A 303 13.41 10.47 -1.81
N MET A 304 13.66 10.46 -0.49
CA MET A 304 12.92 9.61 0.43
C MET A 304 11.41 9.90 0.40
N ARG A 305 11.02 11.17 0.23
CA ARG A 305 9.59 11.53 0.11
C ARG A 305 9.00 11.14 -1.24
N LEU A 306 9.73 11.34 -2.34
CA LEU A 306 9.24 11.04 -3.70
C LEU A 306 9.20 9.54 -3.99
N LEU A 307 10.25 8.82 -3.61
CA LEU A 307 10.45 7.40 -3.91
C LEU A 307 10.04 6.47 -2.76
N GLY A 308 9.80 6.99 -1.55
CA GLY A 308 9.44 6.19 -0.38
C GLY A 308 8.23 5.28 -0.61
N PRO A 309 7.08 5.80 -1.10
CA PRO A 309 5.91 4.97 -1.40
C PRO A 309 6.20 3.91 -2.47
N ILE A 310 6.98 4.24 -3.49
CA ILE A 310 7.40 3.31 -4.55
C ILE A 310 8.26 2.20 -3.97
N ALA A 311 9.30 2.55 -3.21
CA ALA A 311 10.23 1.60 -2.59
C ALA A 311 9.51 0.65 -1.61
N LEU A 312 8.60 1.19 -0.80
CA LEU A 312 7.80 0.39 0.13
C LEU A 312 6.85 -0.57 -0.60
N SER A 313 6.27 -0.13 -1.71
CA SER A 313 5.38 -0.98 -2.50
C SER A 313 6.13 -2.15 -3.14
N PHE A 314 7.34 -1.93 -3.67
CA PHE A 314 8.18 -3.03 -4.12
C PHE A 314 8.62 -3.96 -2.99
N HIS A 315 8.89 -3.42 -1.79
CA HIS A 315 9.18 -4.23 -0.62
C HIS A 315 8.03 -5.19 -0.29
N HIS A 316 6.79 -4.70 -0.34
CA HIS A 316 5.61 -5.55 -0.18
C HIS A 316 5.49 -6.61 -1.28
N LEU A 317 5.74 -6.26 -2.55
CA LEU A 317 5.72 -7.20 -3.67
C LEU A 317 6.81 -8.29 -3.56
N GLU A 318 7.98 -7.95 -3.03
CA GLU A 318 9.07 -8.90 -2.80
C GLU A 318 8.74 -9.95 -1.72
N ASN A 319 8.00 -9.54 -0.69
CA ASN A 319 7.62 -10.41 0.41
C ASN A 319 6.39 -11.29 0.09
N THR A 320 6.00 -11.40 -1.19
CA THR A 320 4.84 -12.20 -1.66
C THR A 320 5.14 -13.66 -1.94
N SER A 321 6.34 -14.17 -1.66
CA SER A 321 6.72 -15.56 -1.97
C SER A 321 5.81 -16.63 -1.37
N SER A 322 5.08 -16.29 -0.30
CA SER A 322 4.10 -17.16 0.36
C SER A 322 2.68 -17.08 -0.21
N LEU A 323 2.43 -16.23 -1.22
CA LEU A 323 1.08 -15.93 -1.75
C LEU A 323 0.71 -16.72 -3.01
N GLU A 324 1.34 -17.88 -3.25
CA GLU A 324 1.02 -18.79 -4.36
C GLU A 324 0.91 -18.07 -5.73
N CYS A 325 -0.28 -18.01 -6.33
CA CYS A 325 -0.53 -17.38 -7.64
C CYS A 325 -0.38 -15.84 -7.63
N TYR A 326 -0.40 -15.21 -6.44
CA TYR A 326 -0.16 -13.78 -6.28
C TYR A 326 1.30 -13.44 -6.01
N ALA A 327 2.18 -14.44 -5.90
CA ALA A 327 3.60 -14.22 -5.74
C ALA A 327 4.21 -13.52 -6.98
N TRP A 328 5.13 -12.61 -6.73
CA TRP A 328 5.91 -11.93 -7.77
C TRP A 328 7.29 -12.59 -7.89
N THR A 329 7.66 -12.92 -9.13
CA THR A 329 9.00 -13.39 -9.47
C THR A 329 9.96 -12.21 -9.67
N ASP A 330 11.26 -12.46 -9.52
CA ASP A 330 12.29 -11.45 -9.81
C ASP A 330 12.16 -10.88 -11.23
N ASP A 331 11.74 -11.71 -12.21
CA ASP A 331 11.44 -11.29 -13.58
C ASP A 331 10.29 -10.30 -13.68
N GLN A 332 9.19 -10.56 -12.96
CA GLN A 332 8.03 -9.67 -12.94
C GLN A 332 8.34 -8.36 -12.21
N ILE A 333 9.08 -8.42 -11.10
CA ILE A 333 9.55 -7.23 -10.37
C ILE A 333 10.45 -6.38 -11.26
N PHE A 334 11.40 -7.01 -11.95
CA PHE A 334 12.28 -6.33 -12.89
C PHE A 334 11.51 -5.68 -14.04
N THR A 335 10.58 -6.42 -14.65
CA THR A 335 9.76 -5.90 -15.75
C THR A 335 8.94 -4.70 -15.29
N LEU A 336 8.28 -4.78 -14.13
CA LEU A 336 7.53 -3.66 -13.57
C LEU A 336 8.44 -2.45 -13.31
N LEU A 337 9.65 -2.66 -12.76
CA LEU A 337 10.64 -1.61 -12.55
C LEU A 337 11.04 -0.90 -13.85
N GLU A 338 11.29 -1.65 -14.93
CA GLU A 338 11.57 -1.06 -16.25
C GLU A 338 10.36 -0.27 -16.78
N GLN A 339 9.14 -0.80 -16.63
CA GLN A 339 7.93 -0.11 -17.08
C GLN A 339 7.74 1.23 -16.36
N ILE A 340 7.77 1.25 -15.02
CA ILE A 340 7.54 2.50 -14.27
C ILE A 340 8.65 3.54 -14.50
N SER A 341 9.87 3.09 -14.81
CA SER A 341 11.01 3.98 -15.09
C SER A 341 11.06 4.47 -16.53
N SER A 342 10.16 3.98 -17.40
CA SER A 342 10.02 4.40 -18.80
C SER A 342 8.84 5.35 -19.06
N VAL A 343 7.86 5.43 -18.14
CA VAL A 343 6.61 6.17 -18.33
C VAL A 343 6.55 7.41 -17.43
N PRO A 344 6.20 8.62 -17.95
CA PRO A 344 5.99 8.96 -19.37
C PRO A 344 7.27 8.95 -20.20
N ASN A 345 8.37 9.32 -19.56
CA ASN A 345 9.69 9.38 -20.16
C ASN A 345 10.65 8.59 -19.27
N ALA A 346 11.81 8.23 -19.85
CA ALA A 346 12.86 7.58 -19.09
C ALA A 346 13.27 8.43 -17.88
N TRP A 347 13.24 7.81 -16.70
CA TRP A 347 13.71 8.45 -15.47
C TRP A 347 15.18 8.84 -15.59
N ALA A 348 15.56 9.90 -14.88
CA ALA A 348 16.97 10.23 -14.75
C ALA A 348 17.72 9.06 -14.09
N LEU A 349 18.91 8.73 -14.58
CA LEU A 349 19.74 7.66 -14.03
C LEU A 349 19.94 7.79 -12.51
N HIS A 350 20.09 9.02 -12.02
CA HIS A 350 20.21 9.31 -10.59
C HIS A 350 18.95 8.96 -9.79
N THR A 351 17.76 9.10 -10.37
CA THR A 351 16.48 8.73 -9.74
C THR A 351 16.35 7.21 -9.60
N SER A 352 16.63 6.48 -10.68
CA SER A 352 16.65 5.01 -10.64
C SER A 352 17.69 4.50 -9.65
N ALA A 353 18.89 5.10 -9.64
CA ALA A 353 19.92 4.80 -8.65
C ALA A 353 19.49 5.09 -7.21
N ALA A 354 18.77 6.20 -6.98
CA ALA A 354 18.24 6.54 -5.66
C ALA A 354 17.20 5.52 -5.18
N LEU A 355 16.32 5.04 -6.08
CA LEU A 355 15.36 3.98 -5.73
C LEU A 355 16.08 2.68 -5.33
N LEU A 356 17.08 2.27 -6.11
CA LEU A 356 17.87 1.06 -5.82
C LEU A 356 18.73 1.21 -4.56
N ALA A 357 19.19 2.42 -4.24
CA ALA A 357 19.90 2.72 -3.00
C ALA A 357 18.99 2.60 -1.77
N LEU A 358 17.69 2.89 -1.91
CA LEU A 358 16.70 2.71 -0.84
C LEU A 358 16.35 1.23 -0.62
N HIS A 359 16.54 0.36 -1.61
CA HIS A 359 16.17 -1.05 -1.53
C HIS A 359 17.23 -2.00 -2.15
N PRO A 360 18.18 -2.51 -1.33
CA PRO A 360 19.30 -3.33 -1.80
C PRO A 360 18.92 -4.65 -2.49
N ARG A 361 17.74 -5.24 -2.21
CA ARG A 361 17.32 -6.47 -2.88
C ARG A 361 16.81 -6.20 -4.29
N ILE A 362 16.09 -5.11 -4.52
CA ILE A 362 15.74 -4.65 -5.87
C ILE A 362 17.01 -4.32 -6.67
N MET A 363 18.03 -3.73 -6.03
CA MET A 363 19.35 -3.52 -6.67
C MET A 363 19.94 -4.84 -7.19
N HIS A 364 19.89 -5.91 -6.39
CA HIS A 364 20.37 -7.22 -6.83
C HIS A 364 19.61 -7.72 -8.06
N ILE A 365 18.28 -7.68 -8.04
CA ILE A 365 17.41 -8.10 -9.16
C ILE A 365 17.74 -7.29 -10.41
N ALA A 366 17.77 -5.96 -10.29
CA ALA A 366 18.00 -5.04 -11.41
C ALA A 366 19.36 -5.24 -12.06
N LEU A 367 20.42 -5.43 -11.27
CA LEU A 367 21.77 -5.68 -11.79
C LEU A 367 21.86 -7.07 -12.40
N LEU A 368 21.36 -8.11 -11.74
CA LEU A 368 21.46 -9.49 -12.21
C LEU A 368 20.77 -9.66 -13.57
N LYS A 369 19.56 -9.11 -13.73
CA LYS A 369 18.79 -9.21 -14.99
C LYS A 369 19.49 -8.49 -16.14
N ARG A 370 19.92 -7.24 -15.95
CA ARG A 370 20.72 -6.50 -16.93
C ARG A 370 21.98 -7.26 -17.35
N LEU A 371 22.67 -7.88 -16.40
CA LEU A 371 23.88 -8.66 -16.67
C LEU A 371 23.57 -9.95 -17.45
N SER A 372 22.47 -10.63 -17.13
CA SER A 372 22.02 -11.83 -17.84
C SER A 372 21.59 -11.54 -19.29
N GLU A 373 21.10 -10.33 -19.56
CA GLU A 373 20.73 -9.86 -20.90
C GLU A 373 21.92 -9.27 -21.68
N GLY A 374 23.13 -9.32 -21.12
CA GLY A 374 24.33 -8.77 -21.77
C GLY A 374 24.50 -7.25 -21.66
N ARG A 375 23.61 -6.54 -20.95
CA ARG A 375 23.64 -5.09 -20.70
C ARG A 375 24.67 -4.70 -19.63
N THR A 376 25.89 -5.22 -19.76
CA THR A 376 26.99 -5.08 -18.78
C THR A 376 27.43 -3.65 -18.54
N ASN A 377 27.54 -2.85 -19.60
CA ASN A 377 27.91 -1.43 -19.48
C ASN A 377 26.83 -0.62 -18.76
N GLU A 378 25.55 -0.87 -19.06
CA GLU A 378 24.42 -0.22 -18.38
C GLU A 378 24.43 -0.53 -16.88
N ALA A 379 24.61 -1.81 -16.52
CA ALA A 379 24.73 -2.24 -15.13
C ALA A 379 25.91 -1.56 -14.41
N ALA A 380 27.05 -1.37 -15.10
CA ALA A 380 28.20 -0.67 -14.53
C ALA A 380 27.94 0.82 -14.29
N TYR A 381 27.30 1.52 -15.23
CA TYR A 381 26.90 2.91 -15.05
C TYR A 381 25.87 3.07 -13.92
N LEU A 382 24.90 2.16 -13.83
CA LEU A 382 23.90 2.15 -12.77
C LEU A 382 24.54 1.94 -11.39
N PHE A 383 25.49 1.00 -11.27
CA PHE A 383 26.26 0.82 -10.04
C PHE A 383 26.98 2.09 -9.61
N HIS A 384 27.67 2.77 -10.53
CA HIS A 384 28.36 4.03 -10.21
C HIS A 384 27.40 5.16 -9.85
N ALA A 385 26.22 5.20 -10.45
CA ALA A 385 25.18 6.14 -10.05
C ALA A 385 24.68 5.85 -8.61
N ILE A 386 24.47 4.58 -8.25
CA ILE A 386 24.11 4.18 -6.87
C ILE A 386 25.20 4.58 -5.87
N LYS A 387 26.47 4.29 -6.22
CA LYS A 387 27.65 4.71 -5.45
C LYS A 387 27.64 6.21 -5.18
N ALA A 388 27.46 7.01 -6.23
CA ALA A 388 27.44 8.47 -6.13
C ALA A 388 26.27 8.98 -5.28
N VAL A 389 25.08 8.38 -5.39
CA VAL A 389 23.92 8.73 -4.55
C VAL A 389 24.19 8.44 -3.08
N LEU A 390 24.65 7.23 -2.74
CA LEU A 390 24.94 6.85 -1.36
C LEU A 390 26.04 7.71 -0.74
N HIS A 391 27.09 8.00 -1.50
CA HIS A 391 28.18 8.88 -1.05
C HIS A 391 27.67 10.29 -0.75
N ARG A 392 26.83 10.87 -1.63
CA ARG A 392 26.20 12.18 -1.40
C ARG A 392 25.24 12.19 -0.21
N TRP A 393 24.60 11.06 0.09
CA TRP A 393 23.75 10.90 1.27
C TRP A 393 24.54 10.68 2.57
N GLY A 394 25.88 10.62 2.49
CA GLY A 394 26.74 10.36 3.65
C GLY A 394 26.61 8.94 4.19
N ILE A 395 26.05 8.01 3.41
CA ILE A 395 25.90 6.61 3.80
C ILE A 395 27.20 5.86 3.50
N PHE A 396 27.61 4.96 4.40
CA PHE A 396 28.78 4.11 4.18
C PHE A 396 28.53 3.14 3.01
N VAL A 397 29.01 3.54 1.82
CA VAL A 397 28.69 2.88 0.53
C VAL A 397 29.02 1.40 0.55
N SER A 398 30.24 1.02 0.96
CA SER A 398 30.64 -0.39 1.00
C SER A 398 29.70 -1.22 1.88
N GLY A 399 29.29 -0.71 3.05
CA GLY A 399 28.37 -1.44 3.93
C GLY A 399 26.98 -1.61 3.33
N ALA A 400 26.47 -0.58 2.65
CA ALA A 400 25.12 -0.58 2.10
C ALA A 400 24.95 -1.51 0.88
N ILE A 401 25.95 -1.60 0.00
CA ILE A 401 25.82 -2.36 -1.26
C ILE A 401 26.58 -3.68 -1.29
N SER A 402 27.45 -3.97 -0.31
CA SER A 402 28.27 -5.19 -0.33
C SER A 402 27.46 -6.47 -0.44
N ASP A 403 26.37 -6.62 0.32
CA ASP A 403 25.55 -7.83 0.30
C ASP A 403 24.87 -8.03 -1.05
N ALA A 404 24.21 -7.00 -1.57
CA ALA A 404 23.55 -7.02 -2.87
C ALA A 404 24.54 -7.36 -3.99
N MET A 405 25.71 -6.70 -4.01
CA MET A 405 26.75 -6.95 -5.01
C MET A 405 27.34 -8.35 -4.91
N LEU A 406 27.57 -8.85 -3.70
CA LEU A 406 28.08 -10.21 -3.50
C LEU A 406 27.08 -11.26 -3.95
N LYS A 407 25.78 -11.06 -3.66
CA LYS A 407 24.70 -11.91 -4.17
C LYS A 407 24.68 -11.91 -5.69
N THR A 408 24.77 -10.73 -6.32
CA THR A 408 24.83 -10.60 -7.79
C THR A 408 26.05 -11.33 -8.37
N PHE A 409 27.24 -11.12 -7.82
CA PHE A 409 28.45 -11.80 -8.29
C PHE A 409 28.35 -13.31 -8.14
N ARG A 410 27.87 -13.81 -7.00
CA ARG A 410 27.72 -15.26 -6.77
C ARG A 410 26.74 -15.91 -7.74
N ALA A 411 25.67 -15.22 -8.12
CA ALA A 411 24.69 -15.70 -9.08
C ALA A 411 25.22 -15.76 -10.53
N LEU A 412 26.29 -15.02 -10.86
CA LEU A 412 26.85 -14.98 -12.20
C LEU A 412 27.89 -16.08 -12.47
N PRO A 413 28.00 -16.58 -13.71
CA PRO A 413 29.13 -17.39 -14.15
C PRO A 413 30.47 -16.63 -14.06
N THR A 414 31.57 -17.35 -13.86
CA THR A 414 32.91 -16.77 -13.69
C THR A 414 33.33 -15.79 -14.80
N ILE A 415 33.02 -16.12 -16.06
CA ILE A 415 33.30 -15.23 -17.20
C ILE A 415 32.53 -13.90 -17.11
N HIS A 416 31.26 -13.94 -16.69
CA HIS A 416 30.43 -12.75 -16.55
C HIS A 416 30.88 -11.89 -15.37
N ARG A 417 31.39 -12.50 -14.29
CA ARG A 417 32.01 -11.77 -13.16
C ARG A 417 33.22 -10.96 -13.63
N ARG A 418 34.09 -11.56 -14.45
CA ARG A 418 35.26 -10.88 -15.05
C ARG A 418 34.84 -9.71 -15.93
N LEU A 419 33.90 -9.94 -16.83
CA LEU A 419 33.39 -8.91 -17.74
C LEU A 419 32.75 -7.76 -16.98
N PHE A 420 31.95 -8.07 -15.96
CA PHE A 420 31.30 -7.05 -15.15
C PHE A 420 32.31 -6.23 -14.34
N LEU A 421 33.27 -6.88 -13.66
CA LEU A 421 34.34 -6.18 -12.95
C LEU A 421 35.16 -5.28 -13.88
N GLY A 422 35.49 -5.76 -15.08
CA GLY A 422 36.16 -4.96 -16.10
C GLY A 422 35.33 -3.76 -16.55
N SER A 423 34.01 -3.92 -16.72
CA SER A 423 33.11 -2.82 -17.07
C SER A 423 32.98 -1.79 -15.94
N LEU A 424 32.94 -2.22 -14.67
CA LEU A 424 32.96 -1.33 -13.50
C LEU A 424 34.19 -0.43 -13.48
N LEU A 425 35.39 -1.01 -13.64
CA LEU A 425 36.65 -0.26 -13.66
C LEU A 425 36.73 0.69 -14.86
N ARG A 426 36.24 0.25 -16.03
CA ARG A 426 36.21 1.05 -17.24
C ARG A 426 35.27 2.26 -17.09
N ALA A 427 34.07 2.04 -16.56
CA ALA A 427 33.10 3.11 -16.34
C ALA A 427 33.63 4.17 -15.36
N GLU A 428 34.31 3.75 -14.30
CA GLU A 428 34.96 4.67 -13.34
C GLU A 428 36.05 5.51 -14.02
N SER A 429 36.90 4.86 -14.81
CA SER A 429 37.96 5.54 -15.57
C SER A 429 37.38 6.58 -16.54
N TYR A 430 36.30 6.25 -17.24
CA TYR A 430 35.64 7.21 -18.15
C TYR A 430 35.01 8.39 -17.41
N GLN A 431 34.39 8.18 -16.26
CA GLN A 431 33.83 9.27 -15.46
C GLN A 431 34.90 10.23 -14.97
N LEU A 432 36.00 9.72 -14.40
CA LEU A 432 37.12 10.53 -13.94
C LEU A 432 37.81 11.27 -15.09
N SER A 433 38.03 10.60 -16.21
CA SER A 433 38.63 11.23 -17.40
C SER A 433 37.72 12.33 -17.96
N GLY A 434 36.40 12.13 -17.98
CA GLY A 434 35.44 13.12 -18.45
C GLY A 434 35.46 14.39 -17.60
N LEU A 435 35.52 14.26 -16.27
CA LEU A 435 35.62 15.39 -15.35
C LEU A 435 36.96 16.14 -15.50
N LEU A 436 38.05 15.41 -15.69
CA LEU A 436 39.38 16.00 -15.91
C LEU A 436 39.48 16.80 -17.22
N LEU A 437 38.76 16.35 -18.26
CA LEU A 437 38.73 16.99 -19.58
C LEU A 437 37.61 18.04 -19.73
N SER A 438 36.73 18.19 -18.73
CA SER A 438 35.64 19.16 -18.77
C SER A 438 36.15 20.60 -18.80
N THR A 439 35.51 21.46 -19.61
CA THR A 439 35.83 22.89 -19.71
C THR A 439 34.58 23.74 -19.35
N PRO A 440 34.64 24.57 -18.29
CA PRO A 440 35.76 24.76 -17.37
C PRO A 440 35.97 23.55 -16.44
N PHE A 441 37.22 23.29 -16.07
CA PHE A 441 37.57 22.21 -15.14
C PHE A 441 36.92 22.47 -13.78
N ASN A 442 36.09 21.53 -13.33
CA ASN A 442 35.46 21.58 -12.02
C ASN A 442 36.22 20.68 -11.04
N ALA A 443 37.20 21.27 -10.35
CA ALA A 443 38.03 20.58 -9.36
C ALA A 443 37.20 19.93 -8.24
N GLU A 444 36.15 20.60 -7.77
CA GLU A 444 35.27 20.09 -6.71
C GLU A 444 34.55 18.81 -7.15
N SER A 445 34.00 18.80 -8.37
CA SER A 445 33.33 17.62 -8.93
C SER A 445 34.29 16.46 -9.14
N PHE A 446 35.51 16.74 -9.62
CA PHE A 446 36.55 15.73 -9.78
C PHE A 446 36.97 15.12 -8.42
N HIS A 447 37.21 15.95 -7.40
CA HIS A 447 37.56 15.47 -6.07
C HIS A 447 36.41 14.73 -5.38
N ALA A 448 35.17 15.14 -5.61
CA ALA A 448 33.99 14.43 -5.11
C ALA A 448 33.88 13.02 -5.73
N GLU A 449 34.06 12.89 -7.05
CA GLU A 449 34.04 11.59 -7.71
C GLU A 449 35.21 10.70 -7.25
N LEU A 450 36.40 11.27 -7.08
CA LEU A 450 37.55 10.53 -6.55
C LEU A 450 37.32 10.05 -5.10
N SER A 451 36.68 10.87 -4.26
CA SER A 451 36.28 10.49 -2.90
C SER A 451 35.25 9.35 -2.92
N SER A 452 34.26 9.45 -3.81
CA SER A 452 33.25 8.42 -4.05
C SER A 452 33.87 7.10 -4.51
N ALA A 453 34.83 7.12 -5.44
CA ALA A 453 35.60 5.96 -5.88
C ALA A 453 36.36 5.28 -4.73
N ARG A 454 36.99 6.07 -3.85
CA ARG A 454 37.70 5.52 -2.67
C ARG A 454 36.76 4.80 -1.71
N SER A 455 35.50 5.23 -1.60
CA SER A 455 34.51 4.64 -0.70
C SER A 455 34.13 3.18 -1.02
N ILE A 456 34.39 2.72 -2.24
CA ILE A 456 34.15 1.34 -2.69
C ILE A 456 35.42 0.51 -2.84
N SER A 457 36.61 1.04 -2.52
CA SER A 457 37.89 0.35 -2.70
C SER A 457 37.95 -1.03 -2.01
N THR A 458 37.40 -1.12 -0.79
CA THR A 458 37.27 -2.39 -0.04
C THR A 458 36.36 -3.38 -0.75
N LEU A 459 35.23 -2.91 -1.28
CA LEU A 459 34.31 -3.72 -2.06
C LEU A 459 34.96 -4.21 -3.35
N MET A 460 35.64 -3.34 -4.10
CA MET A 460 36.31 -3.72 -5.34
C MET A 460 37.39 -4.78 -5.11
N ALA A 461 38.18 -4.65 -4.04
CA ALA A 461 39.15 -5.67 -3.64
C ALA A 461 38.47 -7.01 -3.28
N LEU A 462 37.31 -6.96 -2.64
CA LEU A 462 36.53 -8.13 -2.29
C LEU A 462 35.91 -8.80 -3.53
N LEU A 463 35.37 -8.02 -4.46
CA LEU A 463 34.82 -8.54 -5.72
C LEU A 463 35.92 -9.17 -6.58
N ALA A 464 37.10 -8.56 -6.66
CA ALA A 464 38.25 -9.12 -7.39
C ALA A 464 38.70 -10.48 -6.86
N LYS A 465 38.56 -10.75 -5.55
CA LYS A 465 38.84 -12.08 -4.97
C LYS A 465 37.79 -13.15 -5.32
N ASN A 466 36.61 -12.75 -5.78
CA ASN A 466 35.48 -13.64 -6.10
C ASN A 466 35.27 -13.86 -7.62
N VAL A 467 36.22 -13.38 -8.43
CA VAL A 467 36.30 -13.50 -9.89
C VAL A 467 37.21 -14.67 -10.27
#